data_AF-A0A7X6T6G5-F1
#
_entry.id   AF-A0A7X6T6G5-F1
#
_cell.length_a   1.000
_cell.length_b   1.000
_cell.length_c   1.000
_cell.angle_alpha   90.00
_cell.angle_beta   90.00
_cell.angle_gamma   90.00
#
_symmetry.space_group_name_H-M   'P 1'
#
loop_
_entity.id
_entity.type
_entity.pdbx_description
1 polymer ?
#
loop_
_entity_poly.entity_id
_entity_poly.type
_entity_poly.pdbx_seq_one_letter_code
_entity_poly.pdbx_strand_id
1 'polypeptide(L)' 'MDIGKAIRDLRVRAGYSQDKLVKETGISRSQVYFIESGRCGPRIETIEKIAAVLNMRVSDIIIFAESNYPSRES' A
#
# COMPACT_ATOMS: atom_id res chain seq x y z
N MET A 1 10.39 1.15 7.98
CA MET A 1 9.49 2.00 7.19
C MET A 1 8.04 1.59 7.45
N ASP A 2 7.09 2.50 7.26
CA ASP A 2 5.64 2.21 7.32
C ASP A 2 5.07 2.11 5.89
N ILE A 3 5.14 0.91 5.31
CA ILE A 3 4.65 0.65 3.94
C ILE A 3 3.12 0.74 3.85
N GLY A 4 2.41 0.51 4.96
CA GLY A 4 0.96 0.62 5.02
C GLY A 4 0.48 2.04 4.76
N LYS A 5 1.11 3.03 5.42
CA LYS A 5 0.85 4.45 5.15
C LYS A 5 1.22 4.85 3.73
N ALA A 6 2.34 4.35 3.21
CA ALA A 6 2.75 4.58 1.83
C ALA A 6 1.68 4.10 0.83
N ILE A 7 1.18 2.87 0.99
CA ILE A 7 0.12 2.31 0.15
C ILE A 7 -1.15 3.16 0.23
N ARG A 8 -1.54 3.59 1.43
CA ARG A 8 -2.72 4.47 1.61
C ARG A 8 -2.57 5.78 0.85
N ASP A 9 -1.44 6.45 1.00
CA ASP A 9 -1.19 7.74 0.37
C ASP A 9 -1.14 7.63 -1.15
N LEU A 10 -0.46 6.62 -1.69
CA LEU A 10 -0.40 6.36 -3.12
C LEU A 10 -1.79 6.01 -3.67
N ARG A 11 -2.58 5.19 -2.96
CA ARG A 11 -3.96 4.88 -3.33
C ARG A 11 -4.82 6.15 -3.44
N VAL A 12 -4.75 7.02 -2.44
CA VAL A 12 -5.53 8.28 -2.43
C VAL A 12 -5.07 9.22 -3.54
N ARG A 13 -3.76 9.36 -3.76
CA ARG A 13 -3.19 10.18 -4.85
C ARG A 13 -3.64 9.69 -6.24
N ALA A 14 -3.79 8.38 -6.41
CA ALA A 14 -4.33 7.79 -7.64
C ALA A 14 -5.87 7.93 -7.76
N GLY A 15 -6.56 8.52 -6.78
CA GLY A 15 -8.01 8.70 -6.80
C GLY A 15 -8.81 7.41 -6.52
N TYR A 16 -8.20 6.41 -5.88
CA TYR A 16 -8.86 5.15 -5.54
C TYR A 16 -9.45 5.22 -4.14
N SER A 17 -10.72 4.83 -3.99
CA SER A 17 -11.26 4.43 -2.69
C SER A 17 -10.74 3.04 -2.30
N GLN A 18 -10.85 2.66 -1.03
CA GLN A 18 -10.53 1.28 -0.61
C GLN A 18 -11.39 0.26 -1.36
N ASP A 19 -12.67 0.57 -1.60
CA ASP A 19 -13.58 -0.31 -2.34
C ASP A 19 -13.20 -0.48 -3.80
N LYS A 20 -12.76 0.61 -4.44
CA LYS A 20 -12.23 0.54 -5.80
C LYS A 20 -10.96 -0.31 -5.83
N LEU A 21 -10.04 -0.12 -4.88
CA LEU A 21 -8.82 -0.92 -4.81
C LEU A 21 -9.12 -2.41 -4.59
N VAL A 22 -10.04 -2.74 -3.67
CA VAL A 22 -10.50 -4.12 -3.42
C VAL A 22 -11.04 -4.77 -4.67
N LYS A 23 -11.89 -4.04 -5.42
CA LYS A 23 -12.49 -4.54 -6.65
C LYS A 23 -11.45 -4.86 -7.72
N GLU A 24 -10.45 -4.01 -7.90
CA GLU A 24 -9.42 -4.17 -8.93
C GLU A 24 -8.32 -5.17 -8.53
N THR A 25 -7.98 -5.25 -7.24
CA THR A 25 -6.89 -6.13 -6.75
C THR A 25 -7.34 -7.53 -6.37
N GLY A 26 -8.64 -7.72 -6.07
CA GLY A 26 -9.19 -8.92 -5.47
C GLY A 26 -8.76 -9.16 -4.02
N ILE A 27 -8.07 -8.19 -3.38
CA ILE A 27 -7.69 -8.26 -1.97
C ILE A 27 -8.93 -7.96 -1.11
N SER A 28 -9.11 -8.67 0.00
CA SER A 28 -10.25 -8.40 0.89
C SER A 28 -10.20 -7.00 1.50
N ARG A 29 -11.39 -6.40 1.71
CA ARG A 29 -11.51 -5.08 2.35
C ARG A 29 -10.83 -5.02 3.72
N SER A 30 -10.99 -6.07 4.53
CA SER A 30 -10.36 -6.17 5.84
C SER A 30 -8.83 -6.17 5.74
N GLN A 31 -8.27 -6.88 4.76
CA GLN A 31 -6.82 -6.90 4.54
C GLN A 31 -6.29 -5.54 4.11
N VAL A 32 -6.97 -4.85 3.18
CA VAL A 32 -6.63 -3.47 2.79
C VAL A 32 -6.65 -2.54 4.01
N TYR A 33 -7.69 -2.63 4.85
CA TYR A 33 -7.78 -1.84 6.07
C TYR A 33 -6.65 -2.12 7.06
N PHE A 34 -6.31 -3.39 7.32
CA PHE A 34 -5.23 -3.74 8.24
C PHE A 34 -3.86 -3.28 7.74
N ILE A 35 -3.63 -3.35 6.42
CA ILE A 35 -2.41 -2.83 5.80
C ILE A 35 -2.32 -1.33 5.98
N GLU A 36 -3.34 -0.58 5.55
CA GLU A 36 -3.30 0.89 5.55
C GLU A 36 -3.33 1.53 6.94
N SER A 37 -3.79 0.77 7.96
CA SER A 37 -3.76 1.19 9.36
C SER A 37 -2.46 0.81 10.08
N GLY A 38 -1.52 0.13 9.41
CA GLY A 38 -0.27 -0.35 10.00
C GLY A 38 -0.45 -1.52 10.97
N ARG A 39 -1.63 -2.13 11.03
CA ARG A 39 -1.93 -3.28 11.90
C ARG A 39 -1.35 -4.59 11.37
N CYS A 40 -1.06 -4.66 10.08
CA CYS A 40 -0.44 -5.80 9.44
C CYS A 40 0.47 -5.35 8.30
N GLY A 41 1.62 -5.99 8.14
CA GLY A 41 2.49 -5.79 6.98
C GLY A 41 1.97 -6.56 5.76
N PRO A 42 1.92 -5.94 4.56
CA PRO A 42 1.56 -6.65 3.34
C PRO A 42 2.68 -7.63 2.93
N ARG A 43 2.30 -8.76 2.33
CA ARG A 43 3.24 -9.66 1.65
C ARG A 43 3.64 -9.07 0.29
N ILE A 44 4.75 -9.54 -0.27
CA ILE A 44 5.23 -9.08 -1.59
C ILE A 44 4.14 -9.19 -2.68
N GLU A 45 3.45 -10.33 -2.76
CA GLU A 45 2.34 -10.55 -3.70
C GLU A 45 1.19 -9.53 -3.55
N THR A 46 0.97 -9.05 -2.33
CA THR A 46 -0.05 -8.02 -2.05
C THR A 46 0.41 -6.67 -2.56
N ILE A 47 1.70 -6.35 -2.38
CA ILE A 47 2.30 -5.12 -2.88
C ILE A 47 2.30 -5.15 -4.41
N GLU A 48 2.61 -6.28 -5.05
CA GLU A 48 2.57 -6.46 -6.51
C GLU A 48 1.18 -6.21 -7.09
N LYS A 49 0.14 -6.78 -6.49
CA LYS A 49 -1.26 -6.56 -6.92
C LYS A 49 -1.64 -5.08 -6.83
N ILE A 50 -1.27 -4.42 -5.74
CA ILE A 50 -1.55 -2.99 -5.55
C ILE A 50 -0.76 -2.17 -6.56
N ALA A 51 0.53 -2.46 -6.74
CA ALA A 51 1.41 -1.77 -7.68
C ALA A 51 0.87 -1.87 -9.12
N ALA A 52 0.40 -3.04 -9.53
CA ALA A 52 -0.22 -3.25 -10.84
C ALA A 52 -1.45 -2.36 -11.05
N VAL A 53 -2.35 -2.28 -10.06
CA VAL A 53 -3.55 -1.41 -10.14
C VAL A 53 -3.19 0.07 -10.14
N LEU A 54 -2.15 0.46 -9.41
CA LEU A 54 -1.68 1.84 -9.34
C LEU A 54 -0.75 2.22 -10.52
N ASN A 55 -0.46 1.30 -11.45
CA ASN A 55 0.51 1.47 -12.54
C ASN A 55 1.90 1.92 -12.04
N MET A 56 2.37 1.30 -10.95
CA MET A 56 3.67 1.56 -10.34
C MET A 56 4.50 0.29 -10.28
N ARG A 57 5.83 0.40 -10.14
CA ARG A 57 6.65 -0.75 -9.75
C ARG A 57 6.62 -0.89 -8.24
N VAL A 58 6.79 -2.12 -7.77
CA VAL A 58 6.95 -2.41 -6.32
C VAL A 58 8.08 -1.58 -5.70
N SER A 59 9.20 -1.43 -6.42
CA SER A 59 10.33 -0.59 -6.00
C SER A 59 9.93 0.86 -5.74
N ASP A 60 9.04 1.42 -6.56
CA ASP A 60 8.63 2.82 -6.43
C ASP A 60 7.80 3.00 -5.13
N ILE A 61 6.99 2.01 -4.77
CA ILE A 61 6.26 1.98 -3.49
C ILE A 61 7.21 1.88 -2.31
N ILE A 62 8.23 1.02 -2.39
CA ILE A 62 9.23 0.83 -1.33
C ILE A 62 10.03 2.12 -1.12
N ILE A 63 10.57 2.71 -2.18
CA ILE A 63 11.33 3.96 -2.11
C ILE A 63 10.47 5.09 -1.52
N PHE A 64 9.19 5.16 -1.92
CA PHE A 64 8.26 6.12 -1.35
C PHE A 64 8.05 5.89 0.16
N ALA A 65 7.92 4.64 0.60
CA ALA A 65 7.76 4.29 2.01
C ALA A 65 9.01 4.63 2.83
N GLU A 66 10.20 4.33 2.33
CA GLU A 66 11.47 4.64 3.00
C GLU A 66 11.69 6.15 3.14
N SER A 67 11.35 6.91 2.09
CA SER A 67 11.55 8.36 2.05
C SER A 67 10.56 9.13 2.92
N ASN A 68 9.28 8.71 2.96
CA ASN A 68 8.21 9.46 3.62
C ASN A 68 7.84 8.91 4.99
N TYR A 69 8.05 7.62 5.23
CA TYR A 69 7.73 6.96 6.49
C TYR A 69 8.89 6.06 6.95
N PRO A 70 10.11 6.59 7.13
CA PRO A 70 11.21 5.83 7.69
C PRO A 70 10.83 5.31 9.08
N SER A 71 11.28 4.09 9.42
CA SER A 71 11.25 3.71 10.84
C SER A 71 12.21 4.67 11.54
N ARG A 72 11.75 5.37 12.56
CA ARG A 72 12.69 5.93 13.53
C ARG A 72 13.29 4.74 14.25
N GLU A 73 14.54 4.43 13.94
CA GLU A 73 15.35 3.62 14.86
C GLU A 73 15.39 4.41 16.17
N SER A 74 14.96 3.76 17.25
CA SER A 74 15.14 4.26 18.61
C SER A 74 16.59 4.06 19.04
#